data_AF-A0A015IZR3-F1
#
_entry.id   AF-A0A015IZR3-F1
#
_cell.length_a   1.000
_cell.length_b   1.000
_cell.length_c   1.000
_cell.angle_alpha   90.00
_cell.angle_beta   90.00
_cell.angle_gamma   90.00
#
_symmetry.space_group_name_H-M   'P 1'
#
loop_
_entity.id
_entity.type
_entity.pdbx_description
1 polymer ?
#
loop_
_entity_poly.entity_id
_entity_poly.type
_entity_poly.pdbx_seq_one_letter_code
_entity_poly.pdbx_strand_id
1 'polypeptide(L)'
;MRLYIIFLIFLIFLSSIILLVLPEKSSFESEYQGKVLLTSDGFGYFVSFIDDEVKIKEFFDNLTQELAKAIPVSPERITTNRRYEIETDTSCILSIDIERTNNKTERKSSLIVSDLDTLIKNKLTTVIGSGEYTNYLDAEYGYQIIPSWIKENWKNNNTFTIYSCANAIERLVVIIWYDSAR
;
A
#
# COMPACT_ATOMS: atom_id res chain seq x y z
N MET A 1 -52.77 -14.82 -3.98
CA MET A 1 -51.98 -15.08 -2.76
C MET A 1 -51.07 -16.32 -2.88
N ARG A 2 -51.59 -17.50 -3.24
CA ARG A 2 -50.79 -18.74 -3.35
C ARG A 2 -49.65 -18.70 -4.37
N LEU A 3 -49.82 -18.00 -5.50
CA LEU A 3 -48.79 -17.88 -6.54
C LEU A 3 -47.56 -17.05 -6.10
N TYR A 4 -47.80 -16.02 -5.28
CA TYR A 4 -46.74 -15.15 -4.75
C TYR A 4 -45.83 -15.90 -3.77
N ILE A 5 -46.41 -16.76 -2.93
CA ILE A 5 -45.66 -17.56 -1.96
C ILE A 5 -44.71 -18.55 -2.67
N ILE A 6 -45.19 -19.18 -3.75
CA ILE A 6 -44.37 -20.11 -4.56
C ILE A 6 -43.22 -19.35 -5.25
N PHE A 7 -43.49 -18.16 -5.79
CA PHE A 7 -42.46 -17.32 -6.40
C PHE A 7 -41.40 -16.84 -5.38
N LEU A 8 -41.82 -16.49 -4.17
CA LEU A 8 -40.92 -16.08 -3.09
C LEU A 8 -40.01 -17.24 -2.65
N ILE A 9 -40.55 -18.46 -2.51
CA ILE A 9 -39.77 -19.65 -2.17
C ILE A 9 -38.76 -19.98 -3.28
N PHE A 10 -39.16 -19.83 -4.55
CA PHE A 10 -38.27 -20.05 -5.69
C PHE A 10 -37.12 -19.03 -5.74
N LEU A 11 -37.38 -17.76 -5.43
CA LEU A 11 -36.35 -16.73 -5.31
C LEU A 11 -35.35 -17.02 -4.18
N ILE A 12 -35.85 -17.48 -3.03
CA ILE A 12 -34.98 -17.88 -1.90
C ILE A 12 -34.11 -19.07 -2.32
N PHE A 13 -34.69 -20.09 -2.97
CA PHE A 13 -33.94 -21.23 -3.48
C PHE A 13 -32.89 -20.84 -4.53
N LEU A 14 -33.22 -19.95 -5.47
CA LEU A 14 -32.27 -19.42 -6.43
C LEU A 14 -31.13 -18.66 -5.75
N SER A 15 -31.42 -17.86 -4.72
CA SER A 15 -30.38 -17.15 -3.96
C SER A 15 -29.43 -18.11 -3.23
N SER A 16 -29.96 -19.21 -2.67
CA SER A 16 -29.15 -20.23 -2.01
C SER A 16 -28.31 -21.06 -3.00
N ILE A 17 -28.85 -21.36 -4.19
CA ILE A 17 -28.14 -22.05 -5.26
C ILE A 17 -27.02 -21.18 -5.83
N ILE A 18 -27.24 -19.87 -6.01
CA ILE A 18 -26.19 -18.93 -6.44
C ILE A 18 -25.03 -18.92 -5.45
N LEU A 19 -25.30 -18.97 -4.13
CA LEU A 19 -24.25 -19.05 -3.11
C LEU A 19 -23.45 -20.36 -3.15
N LEU A 20 -24.07 -21.46 -3.61
CA LEU A 20 -23.47 -22.80 -3.74
C LEU A 20 -22.73 -23.02 -5.08
N VAL A 21 -23.08 -22.26 -6.13
CA VAL A 21 -22.52 -22.39 -7.49
C VAL A 21 -21.47 -21.33 -7.79
N LEU A 22 -21.21 -20.38 -6.88
CA LEU A 22 -20.00 -19.58 -6.98
C LEU A 22 -18.81 -20.53 -6.89
N PRO A 23 -18.01 -20.70 -7.96
CA PRO A 23 -16.76 -21.42 -7.83
C PRO A 23 -15.99 -20.74 -6.71
N GLU A 24 -15.43 -21.52 -5.79
CA GLU A 24 -14.45 -21.02 -4.83
C GLU A 24 -13.50 -20.14 -5.65
N LYS A 25 -13.55 -18.82 -5.44
CA LYS A 25 -12.69 -17.88 -6.15
C LYS A 25 -11.30 -18.40 -5.86
N SER A 26 -10.65 -19.03 -6.83
CA SER A 26 -9.28 -19.47 -6.69
C SER A 26 -8.50 -18.18 -6.52
N SER A 27 -8.31 -17.79 -5.26
CA SER A 27 -7.72 -16.53 -4.88
C SER A 27 -6.24 -16.71 -5.15
N PHE A 28 -5.84 -16.57 -6.41
CA PHE A 28 -4.45 -16.35 -6.75
C PHE A 28 -4.02 -15.18 -5.89
N GLU A 29 -3.08 -15.45 -5.00
CA GLU A 29 -2.54 -14.45 -4.11
C GLU A 29 -1.92 -13.35 -4.96
N SER A 30 -2.31 -12.11 -4.70
CA SER A 30 -1.87 -10.97 -5.47
C SER A 30 -0.58 -10.43 -4.88
N GLU A 31 0.36 -10.08 -5.74
CA GLU A 31 1.52 -9.27 -5.37
C GLU A 31 1.08 -7.81 -5.25
N TYR A 32 1.49 -7.14 -4.18
CA TYR A 32 1.13 -5.76 -3.92
C TYR A 32 2.36 -4.89 -4.02
N GLN A 33 2.33 -3.91 -4.92
CA GLN A 33 3.28 -2.82 -4.89
C GLN A 33 2.71 -1.75 -3.96
N GLY A 34 3.55 -1.18 -3.12
CA GLY A 34 3.10 -0.19 -2.18
C GLY A 34 4.15 0.83 -1.83
N LYS A 35 3.71 1.75 -0.97
CA LYS A 35 4.51 2.88 -0.57
C LYS A 35 4.26 3.24 0.89
N VAL A 36 5.32 3.77 1.49
CA VAL A 36 5.34 4.32 2.85
C VAL A 36 5.94 5.71 2.82
N LEU A 37 5.58 6.54 3.78
CA LEU A 37 6.11 7.89 3.92
C LEU A 37 7.12 7.94 5.07
N LEU A 38 8.20 8.69 4.89
CA LEU A 38 9.11 9.03 5.97
C LEU A 38 8.61 10.22 6.78
N THR A 39 8.78 10.15 8.10
CA THR A 39 8.70 11.29 9.02
C THR A 39 9.75 12.35 8.68
N SER A 40 9.61 13.55 9.22
CA SER A 40 10.58 14.65 9.01
C SER A 40 12.01 14.26 9.44
N ASP A 41 12.17 13.58 10.58
CA ASP A 41 13.47 13.08 11.05
C ASP A 41 14.03 12.01 10.08
N GLY A 42 13.18 11.10 9.63
CA GLY A 42 13.53 10.08 8.64
C GLY A 42 13.95 10.65 7.30
N PHE A 43 13.24 11.68 6.84
CA PHE A 43 13.59 12.43 5.64
C PHE A 43 14.97 13.09 5.79
N GLY A 44 15.21 13.80 6.89
CA GLY A 44 16.49 14.44 7.15
C GLY A 44 17.66 13.44 7.19
N TYR A 45 17.44 12.28 7.84
CA TYR A 45 18.41 11.20 7.84
C TYR A 45 18.66 10.66 6.43
N PHE A 46 17.62 10.28 5.70
CA PHE A 46 17.71 9.70 4.36
C PHE A 46 18.38 10.65 3.35
N VAL A 47 18.02 11.94 3.38
CA VAL A 47 18.57 12.95 2.48
C VAL A 47 20.05 13.20 2.72
N SER A 48 20.54 13.02 3.96
CA SER A 48 21.96 13.23 4.30
C SER A 48 22.92 12.31 3.54
N PHE A 49 22.42 11.22 2.94
CA PHE A 49 23.18 10.28 2.13
C PHE A 49 22.52 9.94 0.79
N ILE A 50 21.65 10.81 0.27
CA ILE A 50 20.90 10.54 -0.96
C ILE A 50 21.77 10.37 -2.22
N ASP A 51 23.00 10.88 -2.19
CA ASP A 51 23.99 10.72 -3.26
C ASP A 51 24.88 9.46 -3.08
N ASP A 52 24.70 8.71 -1.99
CA ASP A 52 25.45 7.49 -1.68
C ASP A 52 24.58 6.25 -1.92
N GLU A 53 24.74 5.65 -3.10
CA GLU A 53 23.97 4.46 -3.50
C GLU A 53 24.14 3.26 -2.54
N VAL A 54 25.30 3.15 -1.87
CA VAL A 54 25.57 2.06 -0.92
C VAL A 54 24.73 2.25 0.34
N LYS A 55 24.70 3.47 0.88
CA LYS A 55 23.87 3.81 2.04
C LYS A 55 22.38 3.76 1.74
N ILE A 56 21.96 4.18 0.54
CA ILE A 56 20.56 4.00 0.11
C ILE A 56 20.21 2.51 0.11
N LYS A 57 21.06 1.65 -0.46
CA LYS A 57 20.82 0.21 -0.46
C LYS A 57 20.74 -0.34 0.96
N GLU A 58 21.68 0.02 1.82
CA GLU A 58 21.70 -0.40 3.23
C GLU A 58 20.43 0.02 3.97
N PHE A 59 19.98 1.26 3.78
CA PHE A 59 18.74 1.76 4.36
C PHE A 59 17.54 0.89 3.98
N PHE A 60 17.37 0.62 2.68
CA PHE A 60 16.26 -0.20 2.18
C PHE A 60 16.34 -1.66 2.64
N ASP A 61 17.54 -2.25 2.67
CA ASP A 61 17.74 -3.63 3.12
C ASP A 61 17.39 -3.77 4.61
N ASN A 62 17.87 -2.85 5.45
CA ASN A 62 17.59 -2.87 6.88
C ASN A 62 16.12 -2.58 7.16
N LEU A 63 15.52 -1.63 6.45
CA LEU A 63 14.08 -1.33 6.55
C LEU A 63 13.23 -2.57 6.22
N THR A 64 13.45 -3.20 5.07
CA THR A 64 12.67 -4.39 4.66
C THR A 64 12.88 -5.57 5.61
N GLN A 65 14.10 -5.76 6.12
CA GLN A 65 14.40 -6.80 7.11
C GLN A 65 13.68 -6.56 8.45
N GLU A 66 13.66 -5.32 8.95
CA GLU A 66 12.91 -4.96 10.16
C GLU A 66 11.41 -5.18 9.98
N LEU A 67 10.85 -4.78 8.83
CA LEU A 67 9.44 -5.01 8.50
C LEU A 67 9.10 -6.51 8.47
N ALA A 68 9.96 -7.34 7.87
CA ALA A 68 9.74 -8.78 7.79
C ALA A 68 9.74 -9.44 9.17
N LYS A 69 10.64 -8.98 10.07
CA LYS A 69 10.67 -9.41 11.47
C LYS A 69 9.42 -8.97 12.24
N ALA A 70 8.91 -7.77 11.97
CA ALA A 70 7.74 -7.23 12.65
C ALA A 70 6.43 -7.96 12.29
N ILE A 71 6.29 -8.45 11.05
CA ILE A 71 5.11 -9.19 10.54
C ILE A 71 5.28 -10.73 10.61
N PRO A 72 6.25 -11.20 11.41
CA PRO A 72 6.95 -12.48 11.24
C PRO A 72 6.71 -13.21 9.90
N VAL A 73 7.33 -12.73 8.82
CA VAL A 73 7.35 -13.37 7.49
C VAL A 73 8.78 -13.58 7.00
N SER A 74 8.96 -14.47 6.03
CA SER A 74 10.28 -14.64 5.39
C SER A 74 10.71 -13.32 4.72
N PRO A 75 12.00 -12.93 4.77
CA PRO A 75 12.47 -11.67 4.20
C PRO A 75 12.14 -11.50 2.71
N GLU A 76 12.06 -12.60 1.96
CA GLU A 76 11.71 -12.60 0.54
C GLU A 76 10.25 -12.16 0.28
N ARG A 77 9.43 -12.04 1.33
CA ARG A 77 8.03 -11.59 1.24
C ARG A 77 7.88 -10.07 1.21
N ILE A 78 8.89 -9.33 1.66
CA ILE A 78 8.91 -7.87 1.68
C ILE A 78 10.11 -7.41 0.87
N THR A 79 9.85 -6.95 -0.34
CA THR A 79 10.87 -6.60 -1.33
C THR A 79 10.87 -5.10 -1.60
N THR A 80 11.91 -4.62 -2.28
CA THR A 80 11.98 -3.22 -2.71
C THR A 80 12.79 -3.11 -3.99
N ASN A 81 12.33 -2.22 -4.86
CA ASN A 81 13.07 -1.77 -6.03
C ASN A 81 13.97 -0.56 -5.73
N ARG A 82 14.06 -0.14 -4.46
CA ARG A 82 14.82 1.02 -3.95
C ARG A 82 14.42 2.36 -4.58
N ARG A 83 13.22 2.45 -5.15
CA ARG A 83 12.67 3.71 -5.65
C ARG A 83 12.15 4.55 -4.50
N TYR A 84 12.35 5.84 -4.62
CA TYR A 84 11.85 6.85 -3.72
C TYR A 84 11.39 8.08 -4.51
N GLU A 85 10.51 8.89 -3.92
CA GLU A 85 10.01 10.13 -4.48
C GLU A 85 10.02 11.22 -3.41
N ILE A 86 10.65 12.35 -3.72
CA ILE A 86 10.60 13.54 -2.88
C ILE A 86 9.32 14.30 -3.24
N GLU A 87 8.33 14.25 -2.36
CA GLU A 87 7.01 14.88 -2.58
C GLU A 87 7.05 16.38 -2.22
N THR A 88 7.81 16.74 -1.18
CA THR A 88 8.07 18.12 -0.75
C THR A 88 9.49 18.25 -0.20
N ASP A 89 9.91 19.45 0.17
CA ASP A 89 11.20 19.72 0.83
C ASP A 89 11.36 19.01 2.20
N THR A 90 10.33 18.32 2.70
CA THR A 90 10.32 17.66 4.01
C THR A 90 9.79 16.22 3.98
N SER A 91 9.41 15.70 2.81
CA SER A 91 8.70 14.43 2.69
C SER A 91 9.27 13.56 1.57
N CYS A 92 9.54 12.30 1.91
CA CYS A 92 10.03 11.29 0.97
C CYS A 92 9.18 10.03 1.08
N ILE A 93 8.66 9.58 -0.05
CA ILE A 93 7.88 8.36 -0.22
C ILE A 93 8.83 7.25 -0.68
N LEU A 94 8.76 6.09 -0.04
CA LEU A 94 9.58 4.91 -0.38
C LEU A 94 8.71 3.80 -0.98
N SER A 95 9.22 3.10 -1.99
CA SER A 95 8.58 1.93 -2.57
C SER A 95 8.94 0.66 -1.80
N ILE A 96 7.92 -0.02 -1.28
CA ILE A 96 8.03 -1.30 -0.57
C ILE A 96 6.96 -2.24 -1.15
N ASP A 97 7.39 -3.39 -1.61
CA ASP A 97 6.57 -4.35 -2.33
C ASP A 97 6.35 -5.60 -1.46
N ILE A 98 5.18 -6.23 -1.60
CA ILE A 98 4.79 -7.44 -0.87
C ILE A 98 4.57 -8.56 -1.87
N GLU A 99 5.46 -9.55 -1.81
CA GLU A 99 5.46 -10.68 -2.72
C GLU A 99 4.34 -11.66 -2.38
N ARG A 100 3.70 -12.20 -3.42
CA ARG A 100 2.76 -13.31 -3.30
C ARG A 100 3.48 -14.61 -3.01
N THR A 101 2.81 -15.53 -2.33
CA THR A 101 3.26 -16.91 -2.23
C THR A 101 2.31 -17.86 -2.94
N ASN A 102 2.83 -18.99 -3.41
CA ASN A 102 2.01 -20.11 -3.84
C ASN A 102 1.83 -21.15 -2.71
N ASN A 103 2.55 -20.96 -1.60
CA ASN A 103 2.53 -21.86 -0.46
C ASN A 103 1.32 -21.55 0.43
N LYS A 104 0.38 -22.51 0.52
CA LYS A 104 -0.86 -22.34 1.29
C LYS A 104 -0.64 -22.25 2.80
N THR A 105 0.54 -22.63 3.32
CA THR A 105 0.85 -22.54 4.75
C THR A 105 1.45 -21.19 5.15
N GLU A 106 1.90 -20.41 4.18
CA GLU A 106 2.44 -19.08 4.42
C GLU A 106 1.34 -18.02 4.51
N ARG A 107 1.67 -16.89 5.12
CA ARG A 107 0.73 -15.76 5.24
C ARG A 107 0.39 -15.20 3.86
N LYS A 108 -0.89 -14.92 3.65
CA LYS A 108 -1.40 -14.25 2.44
C LYS A 108 -0.91 -12.81 2.38
N SER A 109 -0.47 -12.34 1.22
CA SER A 109 -0.01 -10.96 1.01
C SER A 109 -1.04 -9.91 1.40
N SER A 110 -2.34 -10.18 1.22
CA SER A 110 -3.40 -9.26 1.65
C SER A 110 -3.44 -9.04 3.15
N LEU A 111 -3.10 -10.07 3.95
CA LEU A 111 -3.00 -9.95 5.40
C LEU A 111 -1.72 -9.21 5.78
N ILE A 112 -0.59 -9.52 5.12
CA ILE A 112 0.68 -8.81 5.32
C ILE A 112 0.51 -7.30 5.11
N VAL A 113 -0.19 -6.90 4.04
CA VAL A 113 -0.49 -5.48 3.76
C VAL A 113 -1.31 -4.85 4.88
N SER A 114 -2.38 -5.51 5.33
CA SER A 114 -3.24 -5.00 6.40
C SER A 114 -2.49 -4.87 7.73
N ASP A 115 -1.65 -5.86 8.04
CA ASP A 115 -0.84 -5.88 9.26
C ASP A 115 0.23 -4.78 9.20
N LEU A 116 0.90 -4.60 8.06
CA LEU A 116 1.89 -3.57 7.85
C LEU A 116 1.30 -2.17 8.07
N ASP A 117 0.16 -1.87 7.45
CA ASP A 117 -0.55 -0.60 7.64
C ASP A 117 -0.91 -0.38 9.11
N THR A 118 -1.45 -1.41 9.77
CA THR A 118 -1.84 -1.36 11.18
C THR A 118 -0.64 -1.11 12.08
N LEU A 119 0.49 -1.80 11.84
CA LEU A 119 1.69 -1.66 12.66
C LEU A 119 2.31 -0.27 12.53
N ILE A 120 2.36 0.30 11.32
CA ILE A 120 2.86 1.66 11.07
C ILE A 120 1.97 2.70 11.74
N LYS A 121 0.64 2.60 11.56
CA LYS A 121 -0.32 3.53 12.18
C LYS A 121 -0.30 3.50 13.70
N ASN A 122 0.08 2.37 14.28
CA ASN A 122 0.20 2.20 15.72
C ASN A 122 1.66 2.15 16.20
N LYS A 123 2.62 2.77 15.46
CA LYS A 123 4.06 2.61 15.74
C LYS A 123 4.45 2.91 17.18
N LEU A 124 3.77 3.85 17.85
CA LEU A 124 4.04 4.21 19.25
C LEU A 124 3.92 3.05 20.24
N THR A 125 3.17 1.99 19.87
CA THR A 125 2.94 0.82 20.71
C THR A 125 3.37 -0.50 20.08
N THR A 126 3.92 -0.46 18.86
CA THR A 126 4.32 -1.67 18.11
C THR A 126 5.84 -1.72 17.96
N VAL A 127 6.35 -2.89 17.57
CA VAL A 127 7.80 -3.12 17.40
C VAL A 127 8.42 -2.22 16.33
N ILE A 128 7.63 -1.71 15.37
CA ILE A 128 8.05 -0.78 14.31
C ILE A 128 8.50 0.56 14.89
N GLY A 129 7.88 1.06 15.97
CA GLY A 129 8.31 2.32 16.59
C GLY A 129 9.62 2.23 17.37
N SER A 130 10.09 1.01 17.65
CA SER A 130 11.39 0.78 18.31
C SER A 130 12.49 0.32 17.37
N GLY A 131 12.20 0.09 16.08
CA GLY A 131 13.21 -0.31 15.11
C GLY A 131 14.07 0.88 14.66
N GLU A 132 15.28 0.58 14.19
CA GLU A 132 16.27 1.59 13.82
C GLU A 132 15.85 2.33 12.54
N TYR A 133 15.24 1.62 11.59
CA TYR A 133 14.81 2.17 10.30
C TYR A 133 13.29 2.33 10.22
N THR A 134 12.57 1.38 10.82
CA THR A 134 11.11 1.36 10.83
C THR A 134 10.48 2.47 11.68
N ASN A 135 11.20 3.00 12.67
CA ASN A 135 10.72 4.15 13.43
C ASN A 135 10.62 5.43 12.59
N TYR A 136 11.34 5.52 11.47
CA TYR A 136 11.25 6.65 10.56
C TYR A 136 9.96 6.69 9.73
N LEU A 137 9.13 5.64 9.77
CA LEU A 137 7.87 5.60 9.02
C LEU A 137 6.82 6.51 9.65
N ASP A 138 6.07 7.21 8.80
CA ASP A 138 5.02 8.12 9.21
C ASP A 138 3.74 7.35 9.59
N ALA A 139 3.29 7.57 10.84
CA ALA A 139 2.15 6.87 11.40
C ALA A 139 0.81 7.37 10.85
N GLU A 140 0.70 8.63 10.44
CA GLU A 140 -0.53 9.16 9.85
C GLU A 140 -0.72 8.64 8.42
N TYR A 141 0.38 8.45 7.70
CA TYR A 141 0.36 7.93 6.33
C TYR A 141 0.07 6.42 6.23
N GLY A 142 0.71 5.61 7.08
CA GLY A 142 0.58 4.15 7.04
C GLY A 142 1.22 3.50 5.82
N TYR A 143 0.64 2.39 5.34
CA TYR A 143 1.04 1.71 4.11
C TYR A 143 -0.05 1.85 3.04
N GLN A 144 0.35 2.29 1.84
CA GLN A 144 -0.57 2.54 0.73
C GLN A 144 -0.26 1.61 -0.45
N ILE A 145 -1.26 0.84 -0.90
CA ILE A 145 -1.13 0.04 -2.12
C ILE A 145 -1.11 0.98 -3.34
N ILE A 146 -0.15 0.78 -4.24
CA ILE A 146 -0.15 1.39 -5.57
C ILE A 146 -1.12 0.61 -6.45
N PRO A 147 -2.22 1.22 -6.93
CA PRO A 147 -3.20 0.53 -7.77
C PRO A 147 -2.56 -0.06 -9.03
N SER A 148 -2.95 -1.28 -9.39
CA SER A 148 -2.37 -2.02 -10.53
C SER A 148 -2.43 -1.27 -11.87
N TRP A 149 -3.44 -0.41 -12.06
CA TRP A 149 -3.59 0.40 -13.28
C TRP A 149 -2.58 1.57 -13.37
N ILE A 150 -1.91 1.95 -12.27
CA ILE A 150 -0.82 2.93 -12.26
C ILE A 150 0.53 2.27 -12.61
N LYS A 151 0.64 0.93 -12.43
CA LYS A 151 1.89 0.17 -12.64
C LYS A 151 2.45 0.28 -14.06
N GLU A 152 1.56 0.37 -15.06
CA GLU A 152 1.96 0.51 -16.47
C GLU A 152 2.62 1.87 -16.76
N ASN A 153 2.24 2.91 -16.00
CA ASN A 153 2.76 4.26 -16.16
C ASN A 153 4.06 4.48 -15.38
N TRP A 154 4.28 3.75 -14.27
CA TRP A 154 5.48 3.86 -13.43
C TRP A 154 6.76 3.28 -14.05
N LYS A 155 6.66 2.51 -15.15
CA LYS A 155 7.82 2.13 -15.98
C LYS A 155 8.28 3.26 -16.89
N ASN A 156 7.42 4.26 -17.14
CA ASN A 156 7.66 5.35 -18.06
C ASN A 156 7.76 6.65 -17.25
N ASN A 157 8.98 7.00 -16.81
CA ASN A 157 9.35 8.12 -15.92
C ASN A 157 8.77 9.51 -16.29
N ASN A 158 8.11 9.67 -17.44
CA ASN A 158 7.58 10.95 -17.94
C ASN A 158 6.09 11.20 -17.62
N THR A 159 5.37 10.25 -17.03
CA THR A 159 3.91 10.39 -16.82
C THR A 159 3.52 10.80 -15.40
N PHE A 160 4.34 10.52 -14.39
CA PHE A 160 3.99 10.81 -12.99
C PHE A 160 3.91 12.33 -12.71
N THR A 161 4.81 13.11 -13.31
CA THR A 161 4.78 14.58 -13.26
C THR A 161 3.51 15.15 -13.90
N ILE A 162 2.96 14.51 -14.92
CA ILE A 162 1.73 14.97 -15.58
C ILE A 162 0.50 14.68 -14.70
N TYR A 163 0.43 13.52 -14.05
CA TYR A 163 -0.71 13.15 -13.20
C TYR A 163 -0.74 13.90 -11.87
N SER A 164 0.41 14.13 -11.23
CA SER A 164 0.50 14.99 -10.04
C SER A 164 0.01 16.41 -10.36
N CYS A 165 0.47 16.98 -11.48
CA CYS A 165 0.00 18.28 -11.96
C CYS A 165 -1.50 18.28 -12.29
N ALA A 166 -2.05 17.21 -12.89
CA ALA A 166 -3.48 17.14 -13.21
C ALA A 166 -4.38 17.10 -11.96
N ASN A 167 -4.00 16.35 -10.93
CA ASN A 167 -4.75 16.28 -9.67
C ASN A 167 -4.66 17.60 -8.87
N ALA A 168 -3.51 18.29 -8.93
CA ALA A 168 -3.35 19.63 -8.38
C ALA A 168 -4.23 20.66 -9.12
N ILE A 169 -4.38 20.53 -10.45
CA ILE A 169 -5.27 21.38 -11.26
C ILE A 169 -6.73 21.12 -10.91
N GLU A 170 -7.18 19.87 -10.76
CA GLU A 170 -8.57 19.59 -10.36
C GLU A 170 -8.91 20.21 -8.99
N ARG A 171 -7.97 20.13 -8.02
CA ARG A 171 -8.13 20.78 -6.71
C ARG A 171 -8.16 22.30 -6.82
N LEU A 172 -7.32 22.90 -7.65
CA LEU A 172 -7.32 24.35 -7.91
C LEU A 172 -8.63 24.81 -8.58
N VAL A 173 -9.15 24.04 -9.53
CA VAL A 173 -10.44 24.35 -10.19
C VAL A 173 -11.58 24.31 -9.18
N VAL A 174 -11.64 23.29 -8.31
CA VAL A 174 -12.67 23.21 -7.27
C VAL A 174 -12.60 24.39 -6.29
N ILE A 175 -11.39 24.81 -5.89
CA ILE A 175 -11.18 25.97 -5.01
C ILE A 175 -11.64 27.26 -5.70
N ILE A 176 -11.24 27.49 -6.95
CA ILE A 176 -11.64 28.69 -7.72
C ILE A 176 -13.16 28.76 -7.89
N TRP A 177 -13.80 27.62 -8.17
CA TRP A 177 -15.26 27.55 -8.29
C TRP A 177 -15.97 27.83 -6.96
N TYR A 178 -15.43 27.33 -5.84
CA TYR A 178 -15.98 27.56 -4.51
C TYR A 178 -15.90 29.04 -4.10
N ASP A 179 -14.77 29.70 -4.38
CA ASP A 179 -14.59 31.13 -4.07
C ASP A 179 -15.39 32.05 -4.99
N SER A 180 -15.66 31.64 -6.24
CA SER A 180 -16.52 32.38 -7.17
C SER A 180 -18.02 32.24 -6.88
N ALA A 181 -18.42 31.29 -6.04
CA ALA A 181 -19.81 31.06 -5.64
C ALA A 181 -20.20 31.79 -4.34
N ARG A 182 -19.33 32.68 -3.86
CA ARG A 182 -19.52 33.54 -2.68
C ARG A 182 -19.68 34.99 -3.11
#